data_AF-A0A3M1HQ58-F1
#
_entry.id   AF-A0A3M1HQ58-F1
#
_cell.length_a   1.000
_cell.length_b   1.000
_cell.length_c   1.000
_cell.angle_alpha   90.00
_cell.angle_beta   90.00
_cell.angle_gamma   90.00
#
_symmetry.space_group_name_H-M   'P 1'
#
loop_
_entity.id
_entity.type
_entity.pdbx_description
1 polymer ?
#
loop_
_entity_poly.entity_id
_entity_poly.type
_entity_poly.pdbx_seq_one_letter_code
_entity_poly.pdbx_strand_id
1 'polypeptide(L)' 'MNFVKTKVRLAALPVGAHLAVILDDGEPIANVPRSLEDEGQKVLAREKLPDGRWRIVVERRR' A
#
# COMPACT_ATOMS: atom_id res chain seq x y z
N MET A 1 6.56 0.36 -9.00
CA MET A 1 6.82 1.36 -7.92
C MET A 1 7.49 0.63 -6.76
N ASN A 2 8.67 1.08 -6.28
CA ASN A 2 9.36 0.36 -5.18
C ASN A 2 8.71 0.66 -3.82
N PHE A 3 8.51 -0.41 -3.03
CA PHE A 3 7.95 -0.41 -1.68
C PHE A 3 8.56 0.63 -0.73
N VAL A 4 9.86 0.93 -0.88
CA VAL A 4 10.58 1.93 -0.07
C VAL A 4 9.96 3.33 -0.19
N LYS A 5 9.54 3.74 -1.40
CA LYS A 5 8.93 5.07 -1.62
C LYS A 5 7.56 5.17 -0.96
N THR A 6 6.79 4.08 -1.00
CA THR A 6 5.49 3.98 -0.35
C THR A 6 5.61 4.16 1.16
N LYS A 7 6.57 3.49 1.79
CA LYS A 7 6.82 3.59 3.23
C LYS A 7 7.20 4.99 3.67
N VAL A 8 8.15 5.62 2.98
CA VAL A 8 8.60 6.98 3.31
C VAL A 8 7.44 7.96 3.22
N ARG A 9 6.57 7.81 2.21
CA ARG A 9 5.40 8.68 2.07
C ARG A 9 4.37 8.43 3.17
N LEU A 10 4.08 7.17 3.50
CA LEU A 10 3.12 6.83 4.56
C LEU A 10 3.61 7.32 5.94
N ALA A 11 4.89 7.15 6.24
CA ALA A 11 5.51 7.59 7.50
C ALA A 11 5.53 9.12 7.67
N ALA A 12 5.35 9.89 6.61
CA ALA A 12 5.23 11.34 6.66
C ALA A 12 3.78 11.84 6.83
N LEU A 13 2.77 10.96 6.70
CA LEU A 13 1.36 11.33 6.80
C LEU A 13 0.84 11.24 8.24
N PRO A 14 -0.18 12.00 8.65
CA PRO A 14 -0.78 11.85 9.98
C PRO A 14 -1.46 10.48 10.15
N VAL A 15 -1.62 10.03 11.40
CA VAL A 15 -2.44 8.86 11.71
C VAL A 15 -3.88 9.10 11.23
N GLY A 16 -4.49 8.08 10.63
CA GLY A 16 -5.78 8.14 9.95
C GLY A 16 -5.70 8.59 8.48
N ALA A 17 -4.52 8.98 7.98
CA ALA A 17 -4.36 9.33 6.58
C ALA A 17 -4.41 8.11 5.67
N HIS A 18 -4.93 8.30 4.46
CA HIS A 18 -4.99 7.27 3.43
C HIS A 18 -3.93 7.51 2.34
N LEU A 19 -3.24 6.45 1.95
CA LEU A 19 -2.29 6.45 0.83
C LEU A 19 -2.71 5.41 -0.21
N ALA A 20 -2.89 5.86 -1.44
CA ALA A 20 -3.06 4.97 -2.59
C ALA A 20 -1.70 4.59 -3.17
N VAL A 21 -1.49 3.31 -3.43
CA VAL A 21 -0.23 2.76 -3.92
C VAL A 21 -0.50 1.92 -5.15
N ILE A 22 0.23 2.18 -6.24
CA ILE A 22 0.17 1.36 -7.45
C ILE A 22 1.31 0.34 -7.40
N LEU A 23 0.94 -0.92 -7.53
CA LEU A 23 1.80 -2.10 -7.49
C LEU A 23 1.65 -2.88 -8.79
N ASP A 24 2.73 -3.50 -9.23
CA ASP A 24 2.68 -4.39 -10.40
C ASP A 24 2.07 -5.75 -9.99
N ASP A 25 1.51 -6.48 -10.96
CA ASP A 25 0.96 -7.83 -10.72
C ASP A 25 2.07 -8.81 -10.31
N GLY A 26 1.70 -9.90 -9.63
CA GLY A 26 2.64 -10.92 -9.15
C GLY A 26 3.10 -10.72 -7.71
N GLU A 27 4.41 -10.76 -7.45
CA GLU A 27 4.96 -10.69 -6.09
C GLU A 27 4.65 -9.39 -5.32
N PRO A 28 4.69 -8.18 -5.94
CA PRO A 28 4.50 -6.93 -5.19
C PRO A 28 3.13 -6.83 -4.53
N ILE A 29 2.06 -7.22 -5.24
CA ILE A 29 0.70 -7.20 -4.68
C ILE A 29 0.52 -8.22 -3.55
N ALA A 30 1.28 -9.32 -3.51
CA ALA A 30 1.22 -10.27 -2.40
C ALA A 30 2.01 -9.79 -1.17
N ASN A 31 3.23 -9.30 -1.37
CA ASN A 31 4.15 -8.99 -0.28
C ASN A 31 3.89 -7.62 0.35
N VAL A 32 3.57 -6.59 -0.44
CA VAL A 32 3.46 -5.20 0.06
C VAL A 32 2.28 -5.01 1.03
N PRO A 33 1.04 -5.44 0.72
CA PRO A 33 -0.08 -5.35 1.66
C PRO A 33 0.22 -6.10 2.96
N ARG A 34 0.78 -7.31 2.87
CA ARG A 34 1.13 -8.13 4.04
C ARG A 34 2.14 -7.43 4.95
N SER A 35 3.23 -6.91 4.40
CA SER A 35 4.23 -6.19 5.20
C SER A 35 3.67 -4.92 5.86
N LEU A 36 2.71 -4.24 5.22
CA LEU A 36 2.03 -3.08 5.82
C LEU A 36 1.13 -3.50 6.98
N GLU A 37 0.43 -4.62 6.87
CA GLU A 37 -0.38 -5.21 7.94
C GLU A 37 0.50 -5.70 9.10
N ASP A 38 1.63 -6.37 8.82
CA ASP A 38 2.64 -6.77 9.82
C ASP A 38 3.21 -5.53 10.54
N GLU A 39 3.29 -4.40 9.84
CA GLU A 39 3.62 -3.08 10.37
C GLU A 39 2.40 -2.34 10.96
N GLY A 40 1.35 -3.05 11.35
CA GLY A 40 0.20 -2.51 12.06
C GLY A 40 -0.55 -1.40 11.30
N GLN A 41 -0.33 -1.27 9.99
CA GLN A 41 -1.14 -0.43 9.11
C GLN A 41 -2.37 -1.22 8.65
N LYS A 42 -3.38 -0.53 8.11
CA LYS A 42 -4.59 -1.19 7.63
C LYS A 42 -4.73 -1.03 6.13
N VAL A 43 -4.88 -2.14 5.40
CA VAL A 43 -5.25 -2.10 3.98
C VAL A 43 -6.76 -1.98 3.88
N LEU A 44 -7.23 -0.90 3.24
CA LEU A 44 -8.65 -0.59 3.08
C LEU A 44 -9.23 -1.16 1.78
N ALA A 45 -8.45 -1.16 0.70
CA ALA A 45 -8.91 -1.62 -0.60
C ALA A 45 -7.76 -2.19 -1.44
N ARG A 46 -8.10 -3.11 -2.34
CA ARG A 46 -7.21 -3.70 -3.35
C ARG A 46 -8.01 -3.83 -4.65
N GLU A 47 -7.61 -3.10 -5.67
CA GLU A 47 -8.31 -2.98 -6.93
C GLU A 47 -7.36 -3.32 -8.09
N LYS A 48 -7.78 -4.17 -9.02
CA LYS A 48 -7.03 -4.42 -10.24
C LYS A 48 -7.35 -3.33 -11.26
N LEU A 49 -6.32 -2.70 -11.80
CA LEU A 49 -6.42 -1.66 -12.81
C LEU A 49 -6.51 -2.26 -14.23
N PRO A 50 -7.07 -1.54 -15.21
CA PRO A 50 -7.21 -2.02 -16.58
C PRO A 50 -5.88 -2.35 -17.28
N ASP A 51 -4.78 -1.75 -16.83
CA ASP A 51 -3.42 -1.98 -17.34
C ASP A 51 -2.72 -3.19 -16.70
N GLY A 52 -3.44 -3.97 -15.89
CA GLY A 52 -2.95 -5.17 -15.22
C GLY A 52 -2.26 -4.91 -13.87
N ARG A 53 -2.00 -3.64 -13.51
CA ARG A 53 -1.45 -3.28 -12.21
C ARG A 53 -2.52 -3.31 -11.13
N TRP A 54 -2.10 -3.14 -9.89
CA TRP A 54 -2.97 -3.11 -8.71
C TRP A 54 -2.87 -1.77 -8.01
N ARG A 55 -4.02 -1.23 -7.61
CA ARG A 55 -4.11 -0.11 -6.68
C ARG A 55 -4.50 -0.65 -5.32
N ILE A 56 -3.72 -0.35 -4.29
CA ILE A 56 -4.11 -0.59 -2.90
C ILE A 56 -4.32 0.75 -2.19
N VAL A 57 -5.25 0.78 -1.25
CA VAL A 57 -5.45 1.92 -0.34
C VAL A 57 -5.07 1.48 1.06
N VAL A 58 -4.20 2.24 1.70
CA VAL A 58 -3.65 1.93 3.03
C VAL A 58 -3.94 3.08 3.96
N GLU A 59 -4.46 2.78 5.14
CA GLU A 59 -4.66 3.72 6.22
C GLU A 59 -3.49 3.63 7.20
N ARG A 60 -2.92 4.79 7.50
CA ARG A 60 -1.92 4.90 8.56
C ARG A 60 -2.59 4.73 9.91
N ARG A 61 -2.25 3.70 10.67
CA ARG A 61 -2.85 3.41 11.98
C ARG A 61 -1.94 3.71 13.18
N ARG A 62 -0.64 3.92 12.93
CA ARG A 62 0.38 4.26 13.93
C ARG A 62 1.42 5.21 13.35
#